data_AF-A0A6I6UNG0-F1
#
_entry.id   AF-A0A6I6UNG0-F1
#
_cell.length_a   1.000
_cell.length_b   1.000
_cell.length_c   1.000
_cell.angle_alpha   90.00
_cell.angle_beta   90.00
_cell.angle_gamma   90.00
#
_symmetry.space_group_name_H-M   'P 1'
#
loop_
_entity.id
_entity.type
_entity.pdbx_description
1 polymer ?
#
loop_
_entity_poly.entity_id
_entity_poly.type
_entity_poly.pdbx_seq_one_letter_code
_entity_poly.pdbx_strand_id
1 'polypeptide(L)'
;MVKLIALYKHPENKEKFDEHYFNTHGPITAKIPGLKKMDVTRIVGSPMGGEGKYYLMCEMYYESHEALKAAMKSDEGKASGKDLMGFAADLVTLMIGEEVNE
;
A
#
# COMPACT_ATOMS: atom_id res chain seq x y z
N MET A 1 -14.05 -7.12 -6.62
CA MET A 1 -13.25 -5.98 -7.14
C MET A 1 -11.77 -6.36 -7.31
N VAL A 2 -10.99 -5.58 -8.07
CA VAL A 2 -9.52 -5.76 -8.20
C VAL A 2 -8.81 -4.87 -7.18
N LYS A 3 -7.74 -5.36 -6.55
CA LYS A 3 -6.92 -4.56 -5.62
C LYS A 3 -5.42 -4.73 -5.84
N LEU A 4 -4.70 -3.62 -5.63
CA LEU A 4 -3.27 -3.63 -5.37
C LEU A 4 -3.06 -3.68 -3.85
N ILE A 5 -2.23 -4.59 -3.39
CA ILE A 5 -1.93 -4.81 -1.97
C ILE A 5 -0.46 -4.49 -1.75
N ALA A 6 -0.17 -3.58 -0.82
CA ALA A 6 1.16 -3.28 -0.34
C ALA A 6 1.30 -3.76 1.11
N LEU A 7 2.21 -4.69 1.36
CA LEU A 7 2.43 -5.29 2.68
C LEU A 7 3.85 -5.01 3.14
N TYR A 8 3.99 -4.32 4.27
CA TYR A 8 5.26 -3.81 4.76
C TYR A 8 5.75 -4.64 5.95
N LYS A 9 7.02 -5.05 5.89
CA LYS A 9 7.76 -5.55 7.05
C LYS A 9 8.05 -4.42 8.04
N HIS A 10 8.55 -4.77 9.22
CA HIS A 10 8.96 -3.78 10.22
C HIS A 10 10.13 -2.93 9.70
N PRO A 11 9.99 -1.59 9.68
CA PRO A 11 11.10 -0.69 9.43
C PRO A 11 12.05 -0.67 10.64
N GLU A 12 13.32 -0.35 10.42
CA GLU A 12 14.28 -0.12 11.51
C GLU A 12 13.87 1.07 12.40
N ASN A 13 13.29 2.11 11.78
CA ASN A 13 12.75 3.28 12.48
C ASN A 13 11.26 3.45 12.15
N LYS A 14 10.40 3.01 13.08
CA LYS A 14 8.93 3.05 12.97
C LYS A 14 8.39 4.47 12.89
N GLU A 15 8.93 5.41 13.67
CA GLU A 15 8.47 6.80 13.69
C GLU A 15 8.74 7.51 12.37
N LYS A 16 9.97 7.38 11.83
CA LYS A 16 10.34 7.95 10.53
C LYS A 16 9.53 7.33 9.38
N PHE A 17 9.29 6.02 9.44
CA PHE A 17 8.44 5.36 8.46
C PHE A 17 7.01 5.89 8.52
N ASP A 18 6.42 5.98 9.72
CA ASP A 18 5.05 6.48 9.91
C ASP A 18 4.92 7.94 9.45
N GLU A 19 5.87 8.80 9.81
CA GLU A 19 5.88 10.20 9.36
C GLU A 19 5.86 10.30 7.84
N HIS A 20 6.77 9.58 7.15
CA HIS A 20 6.82 9.60 5.69
C HIS A 20 5.58 8.94 5.07
N TYR A 21 5.14 7.82 5.63
CA TYR A 21 4.00 7.07 5.11
C TYR A 21 2.71 7.90 5.17
N PHE A 22 2.38 8.47 6.34
CA PHE A 22 1.11 9.17 6.53
C PHE A 22 1.11 10.61 6.01
N ASN A 23 2.27 11.29 6.00
CA ASN A 23 2.34 12.69 5.55
C ASN A 23 2.77 12.87 4.09
N THR A 24 3.40 11.86 3.48
CA THR A 24 3.90 11.93 2.10
C THR A 24 3.31 10.84 1.23
N HIS A 25 3.58 9.57 1.54
CA HIS A 25 3.25 8.45 0.65
C HIS A 25 1.72 8.28 0.48
N GLY A 26 1.00 8.19 1.59
CA GLY A 26 -0.46 8.03 1.62
C GLY A 26 -1.20 9.13 0.85
N PRO A 27 -0.90 10.43 1.08
CA PRO A 27 -1.48 11.53 0.32
C PRO A 27 -1.18 11.50 -1.19
N ILE A 28 0.00 11.02 -1.61
CA ILE A 28 0.32 10.84 -3.04
C ILE A 28 -0.53 9.70 -3.62
N THR A 29 -0.57 8.55 -2.93
CA THR A 29 -1.32 7.37 -3.36
C THR A 29 -2.82 7.64 -3.44
N ALA A 30 -3.38 8.40 -2.49
CA ALA A 30 -4.80 8.77 -2.48
C ALA A 30 -5.22 9.64 -3.69
N LYS A 31 -4.27 10.25 -4.41
CA LYS A 31 -4.53 11.07 -5.61
C LYS A 31 -4.53 10.27 -6.90
N ILE A 32 -4.23 8.97 -6.86
CA ILE A 32 -4.14 8.14 -8.06
C ILE A 32 -5.50 8.09 -8.76
N PRO A 33 -5.58 8.50 -10.05
CA PRO A 33 -6.82 8.43 -10.82
C PRO A 33 -7.37 7.00 -10.89
N GLY A 34 -8.67 6.84 -10.67
CA GLY A 34 -9.37 5.55 -10.74
C GLY A 34 -9.33 4.74 -9.44
N LEU A 35 -8.61 5.18 -8.40
CA LEU A 35 -8.66 4.61 -7.07
C LEU A 35 -10.06 4.77 -6.47
N LYS A 36 -10.69 3.65 -6.10
CA LYS A 36 -12.05 3.63 -5.53
C LYS A 36 -12.05 3.69 -4.01
N LYS A 37 -11.06 3.04 -3.39
CA LYS A 37 -10.91 2.94 -1.95
C LYS A 37 -9.46 2.68 -1.61
N MET A 38 -9.00 3.24 -0.49
CA MET A 38 -7.70 2.95 0.09
C MET A 38 -7.89 2.63 1.57
N ASP A 39 -7.62 1.39 1.94
CA ASP A 39 -7.62 0.96 3.34
C ASP A 39 -6.19 0.79 3.82
N VAL A 40 -5.90 1.34 5.00
CA VAL A 40 -4.59 1.22 5.65
C VAL A 40 -4.78 0.53 6.98
N THR A 41 -4.12 -0.61 7.16
CA THR A 41 -4.23 -1.45 8.35
C THR A 41 -2.89 -1.55 9.03
N ARG A 42 -2.81 -1.08 10.27
CA ARG A 42 -1.66 -1.34 11.14
C ARG A 42 -1.75 -2.75 11.70
N ILE A 43 -0.69 -3.53 11.57
CA ILE A 43 -0.62 -4.89 12.10
C ILE A 43 -0.05 -4.80 13.52
N VAL A 44 -0.88 -5.08 14.52
CA VAL A 44 -0.56 -4.84 15.94
C VAL A 44 -0.11 -6.07 16.70
N GLY A 45 -0.08 -7.24 16.07
CA GLY A 45 0.34 -8.48 16.72
C GLY A 45 0.06 -9.73 15.92
N SER A 46 0.33 -10.88 16.53
CA SER A 46 0.02 -12.22 16.01
C SER A 46 -0.92 -12.95 16.98
N PRO A 47 -1.87 -13.78 16.48
CA PRO A 47 -2.67 -14.66 17.33
C PRO A 47 -1.82 -15.65 18.15
N MET A 48 -0.59 -15.95 17.70
CA MET A 48 0.36 -16.80 18.43
C MET A 48 1.12 -16.04 19.54
N GLY A 49 0.79 -14.77 19.78
CA GLY A 49 1.50 -13.87 20.68
C GLY A 49 2.66 -13.12 20.02
N GLY A 50 3.05 -12.00 20.62
CA GLY A 50 4.16 -11.15 20.13
C GLY A 50 3.81 -10.28 18.92
N GLU A 51 4.84 -9.64 18.35
CA GLU A 51 4.70 -8.81 17.16
C GLU A 51 4.36 -9.67 15.92
N GLY A 52 3.47 -9.16 15.07
CA GLY A 52 3.20 -9.77 13.77
C GLY A 52 4.42 -9.69 12.85
N LYS A 53 4.50 -10.56 11.84
CA LYS A 53 5.58 -10.55 10.84
C LYS A 53 5.63 -9.23 10.04
N TYR A 54 4.49 -8.60 9.89
CA TYR A 54 4.31 -7.36 9.14
C TYR A 54 3.91 -6.23 10.07
N TYR A 55 4.14 -5.02 9.60
CA TYR A 55 3.94 -3.79 10.35
C TYR A 55 2.70 -3.03 9.86
N LEU A 56 2.52 -2.96 8.54
CA LEU A 56 1.47 -2.19 7.91
C LEU A 56 1.03 -2.85 6.60
N MET A 57 -0.24 -2.72 6.27
CA MET A 57 -0.83 -3.16 5.00
C MET A 57 -1.63 -2.01 4.41
N CYS A 58 -1.58 -1.87 3.08
CA CYS A 58 -2.44 -0.98 2.33
C CYS A 58 -3.11 -1.72 1.19
N GLU A 59 -4.43 -1.58 1.09
CA GLU A 59 -5.25 -2.15 0.03
C GLU A 59 -5.85 -1.00 -0.80
N MET A 60 -5.56 -1.01 -2.09
CA MET A 60 -5.98 0.01 -3.05
C MET A 60 -6.91 -0.63 -4.07
N TYR A 61 -8.17 -0.23 -4.06
CA TYR A 61 -9.24 -0.85 -4.82
C TYR A 61 -9.49 -0.15 -6.15
N TYR A 62 -9.70 -0.94 -7.19
CA TYR A 62 -9.97 -0.50 -8.55
C TYR A 62 -11.14 -1.30 -9.14
N GLU A 63 -11.81 -0.69 -10.12
CA GLU A 63 -12.98 -1.28 -10.79
C GLU A 63 -12.63 -2.57 -11.55
N SER A 64 -11.48 -2.58 -12.23
CA SER A 64 -11.01 -3.69 -13.05
C SER A 64 -9.48 -3.70 -13.16
N HIS A 65 -8.92 -4.73 -13.80
CA HIS A 65 -7.48 -4.80 -14.10
C HIS A 65 -7.03 -3.70 -15.06
N GLU A 66 -7.86 -3.34 -16.03
CA GLU A 66 -7.60 -2.23 -16.95
C GLU A 66 -7.54 -0.90 -16.20
N ALA A 67 -8.45 -0.68 -15.25
CA ALA A 67 -8.45 0.50 -14.40
C ALA A 67 -7.19 0.57 -13.53
N LEU A 68 -6.80 -0.54 -12.89
CA LEU A 68 -5.53 -0.63 -12.14
C LEU A 68 -4.33 -0.32 -13.05
N LYS A 69 -4.27 -0.91 -14.25
CA LYS A 69 -3.17 -0.69 -15.19
C LYS A 69 -3.09 0.75 -15.67
N ALA A 70 -4.23 1.39 -15.91
CA ALA A 70 -4.28 2.82 -16.26
C ALA A 70 -3.83 3.68 -15.09
N ALA A 71 -4.29 3.39 -13.87
CA ALA A 71 -3.90 4.05 -12.64
C ALA A 71 -2.38 4.00 -12.43
N MET A 72 -1.74 2.84 -12.60
CA MET A 72 -0.28 2.70 -12.45
C MET A 72 0.52 3.44 -13.53
N LYS A 73 -0.08 3.77 -14.67
CA LYS A 73 0.56 4.54 -15.76
C LYS A 73 0.36 6.05 -15.63
N SER A 74 -0.54 6.50 -14.77
CA SER A 74 -0.76 7.92 -14.47
C SER A 74 0.49 8.56 -13.85
N ASP A 75 0.56 9.88 -13.85
CA ASP A 75 1.69 10.59 -13.26
C ASP A 75 1.69 10.47 -11.74
N GLU A 76 0.51 10.44 -11.12
CA GLU A 76 0.32 10.17 -9.69
C GLU A 76 0.74 8.74 -9.31
N GLY A 77 0.39 7.75 -10.14
CA GLY A 77 0.79 6.35 -9.93
C GLY A 77 2.31 6.17 -10.00
N LYS A 78 2.96 6.79 -10.98
CA LYS A 78 4.42 6.83 -11.08
C LYS A 78 5.06 7.57 -9.90
N ALA A 79 4.46 8.67 -9.45
CA ALA A 79 4.95 9.42 -8.29
C ALA A 79 4.88 8.60 -7.01
N SER A 80 3.75 7.92 -6.75
CA SER A 80 3.57 7.00 -5.62
C SER A 80 4.59 5.86 -5.67
N GLY A 81 4.76 5.22 -6.83
CA GLY A 81 5.74 4.15 -7.01
C GLY A 81 7.18 4.62 -6.80
N LYS A 82 7.55 5.80 -7.31
CA LYS A 82 8.88 6.38 -7.12
C LYS A 82 9.16 6.69 -5.65
N ASP A 83 8.19 7.28 -4.96
CA ASP A 83 8.28 7.56 -3.53
C ASP A 83 8.43 6.27 -2.73
N LEU A 84 7.59 5.26 -3.00
CA LEU A 84 7.64 3.93 -2.38
C LEU A 84 9.04 3.30 -2.46
N MET A 85 9.64 3.32 -3.64
CA MET A 85 10.99 2.77 -3.84
C MET A 85 12.07 3.57 -3.09
N GLY A 86 11.81 4.84 -2.76
CA GLY A 86 12.74 5.69 -2.02
C GLY A 86 12.78 5.40 -0.52
N PHE A 87 11.65 5.05 0.12
CA PHE A 87 11.59 4.89 1.58
C PHE A 87 11.35 3.46 2.07
N ALA A 88 10.82 2.56 1.23
CA ALA A 88 10.36 1.25 1.67
C ALA A 88 10.64 0.09 0.69
N ALA A 89 11.55 0.26 -0.29
CA ALA A 89 11.87 -0.77 -1.29
C ALA A 89 12.15 -2.16 -0.69
N ASP A 90 12.95 -2.24 0.37
CA ASP A 90 13.34 -3.51 1.01
C ASP A 90 12.28 -4.04 2.00
N LEU A 91 11.25 -3.23 2.29
CA LEU A 91 10.21 -3.52 3.27
C LEU A 91 8.91 -3.99 2.62
N VAL A 92 8.60 -3.49 1.43
CA VAL A 92 7.29 -3.67 0.78
C VAL A 92 7.25 -4.94 -0.09
N THR A 93 6.16 -5.68 0.03
CA THR A 93 5.73 -6.67 -0.97
C THR A 93 4.48 -6.14 -1.66
N LEU A 94 4.50 -6.11 -3.00
CA LEU A 94 3.35 -5.74 -3.82
C LEU A 94 2.69 -6.97 -4.42
N MET A 95 1.36 -7.03 -4.37
CA MET A 95 0.54 -8.11 -4.92
C MET A 95 -0.69 -7.53 -5.61
N ILE A 96 -1.19 -8.20 -6.64
CA ILE A 96 -2.49 -7.91 -7.24
C ILE A 96 -3.44 -9.03 -6.80
N GLY A 97 -4.61 -8.65 -6.30
CA GLY A 97 -5.65 -9.57 -5.84
C GLY A 97 -7.00 -9.30 -6.48
N GLU A 98 -7.81 -10.33 -6.56
CA GLU A 98 -9.24 -10.25 -6.88
C GLU A 98 -10.03 -10.70 -5.65
N GLU A 99 -11.07 -9.94 -5.30
CA GLU A 99 -12.00 -10.36 -4.26
C GLU A 99 -13.03 -11.33 -4.84
N VAL A 100 -13.14 -12.51 -4.22
CA VAL A 100 -13.88 -13.67 -4.74
C VAL A 100 -15.25 -13.88 -4.07
N ASN A 101 -15.58 -13.09 -3.06
CA ASN A 101 -16.78 -13.28 -2.23
C ASN A 101 -17.74 -12.07 -2.25
N GLU A 102 -17.70 -11.25 -3.32
CA GLU A 102 -18.71 -10.20 -3.51
C GLU A 102 -20.01 -10.76 -4.07
#